data_AF-A0A8D0MBE6-F1
#
_entry.id   AF-A0A8D0MBE6-F1
#
_cell.length_a   1.000
_cell.length_b   1.000
_cell.length_c   1.000
_cell.angle_alpha   90.00
_cell.angle_beta   90.00
_cell.angle_gamma   90.00
#
_symmetry.space_group_name_H-M   'P 1'
#
loop_
_entity.id
_entity.type
_entity.pdbx_description
1 polymer ?
#
loop_
_entity_poly.entity_id
_entity_poly.type
_entity_poly.pdbx_seq_one_letter_code
_entity_poly.pdbx_strand_id
1 'polypeptide(L)'
;MAASCPLPVTPDLPTLRAKLHGLLRFLREALPISNAHTVDFYTESVWEQLVDLPPETVLAVLSRSAAEAEAQPSAARPLAEAQGGSDSTDFPKVFCETSQKLVSVEAFALAAKCYSVQNLGICTPLEQLLVALRGNQKQRTGKNVKPDEFMNLKKSHEVQAMSELISSVADYYGVKQIIDLGSGKGYLSSFLSLKYGLKVYGIDSSNTNTHGAEERNRKLKKHWRVYHRRSKLDVSALALQTAKERKLQDEIECNAYAEGVGNSSTANQEKMSTSDFLPDFSGSVISNIRKQMENLHVHSHREENLYFENAFSVRDLLPINAIESTSSQTPKRKMLETNKERRKVTSKSNESNVYSPLTSFITADSELHDIIKDLEDCLMVGLHTCGDLAPNTLRIFASKSEIKGVCSVGCCYHLLSEEFENPHKECTQEKWGFPMCRSLKEGRWCCGRNARMSACLALERVAVGQGLPTESLFYRAVLQDIIKDCYGITKCDRHVGKLYSKSSSFLDYVRKSLKKLGLDESKLPEKVIMDYYEKYKPRMNELEAFNMLKVVLAPCIETLILLDRLCYLKEQEDIAWSALVKLFDPVKSPRCYALIALKKPQ
;
A
#
# COMPACT_ATOMS: atom_id res chain seq x y z
N MET A 1 24.17 -7.02 26.73
CA MET A 1 22.96 -6.92 25.89
C MET A 1 21.86 -6.31 26.74
N ALA A 2 21.22 -5.23 26.30
CA ALA A 2 20.06 -4.70 27.02
C ALA A 2 18.94 -5.76 26.97
N ALA A 3 18.28 -6.03 28.09
CA ALA A 3 17.17 -6.97 28.15
C ALA A 3 16.09 -6.51 27.15
N SER A 4 15.95 -7.21 26.03
CA SER A 4 14.86 -6.98 25.09
C SER A 4 13.55 -7.39 25.75
N CYS A 5 12.52 -6.56 25.58
CA CYS A 5 11.17 -6.96 25.97
C CYS A 5 10.76 -8.18 25.12
N PRO A 6 9.98 -9.12 25.68
CA PRO A 6 9.46 -10.24 24.89
C PRO A 6 8.65 -9.71 23.70
N LEU A 7 8.82 -10.34 22.55
CA LEU A 7 8.02 -10.02 21.36
C LEU A 7 6.53 -10.28 21.64
N PRO A 8 5.61 -9.53 20.99
CA PRO A 8 4.18 -9.72 21.20
C PRO A 8 3.77 -11.17 20.93
N VAL A 9 2.85 -11.68 21.75
CA VAL A 9 2.27 -13.01 21.55
C VAL A 9 1.53 -13.02 20.22
N THR A 10 1.80 -14.02 19.40
CA THR A 10 1.18 -14.22 18.08
C THR A 10 0.40 -15.52 18.09
N PRO A 11 -0.70 -15.63 17.32
CA PRO A 11 -1.43 -16.89 17.21
C PRO A 11 -0.51 -18.04 16.83
N ASP A 12 -0.72 -19.19 17.47
CA ASP A 12 -0.01 -20.42 17.14
C ASP A 12 -0.55 -21.06 15.85
N LEU A 13 0.18 -22.06 15.34
CA LEU A 13 -0.19 -22.71 14.09
C LEU A 13 -1.57 -23.41 14.13
N PRO A 14 -1.95 -24.14 15.21
CA PRO A 14 -3.31 -24.70 15.33
C PRO A 14 -4.40 -23.63 15.26
N THR A 15 -4.24 -22.51 15.98
CA THR A 15 -5.21 -21.39 15.96
C THR A 15 -5.34 -20.79 14.56
N LEU A 16 -4.22 -20.57 13.87
CA LEU A 16 -4.23 -20.05 12.51
C LEU A 16 -4.91 -21.02 11.53
N ARG A 17 -4.68 -22.33 11.67
CA ARG A 17 -5.35 -23.36 10.86
C ARG A 17 -6.85 -23.40 11.10
N ALA A 18 -7.30 -23.28 12.35
CA ALA A 18 -8.73 -23.20 12.66
C ALA A 18 -9.39 -21.99 12.00
N LYS A 19 -8.78 -20.81 12.11
CA LYS A 19 -9.25 -19.57 11.45
C LYS A 19 -9.26 -19.71 9.93
N LEU A 20 -8.21 -20.31 9.36
CA LEU A 20 -8.13 -20.61 7.93
C LEU A 20 -9.26 -21.55 7.50
N HIS A 21 -9.53 -22.63 8.23
CA HIS A 21 -10.62 -23.55 7.92
C HIS A 21 -12.00 -22.87 7.94
N GLY A 22 -12.25 -21.99 8.91
CA GLY A 22 -13.47 -21.18 8.94
C GLY A 22 -13.61 -20.29 7.70
N LEU A 23 -12.54 -19.58 7.34
CA LEU A 23 -12.48 -18.76 6.12
C LEU A 23 -12.70 -19.61 4.86
N LEU A 24 -12.08 -20.79 4.75
CA LEU A 24 -12.23 -21.69 3.61
C LEU A 24 -13.66 -22.20 3.46
N ARG A 25 -14.37 -22.47 4.56
CA ARG A 25 -15.78 -22.87 4.53
C ARG A 25 -16.63 -21.77 3.88
N PHE A 26 -16.48 -20.53 4.34
CA PHE A 26 -17.19 -19.38 3.77
C PHE A 26 -16.79 -19.12 2.31
N LEU A 27 -15.50 -19.12 2.01
CA LEU A 27 -15.01 -18.86 0.66
C LEU A 27 -15.43 -19.94 -0.33
N ARG A 28 -15.62 -21.20 0.07
CA ARG A 28 -16.01 -22.27 -0.85
C ARG A 28 -17.30 -21.93 -1.62
N GLU A 29 -18.25 -21.31 -0.94
CA GLU A 29 -19.53 -20.89 -1.52
C GLU A 29 -19.45 -19.48 -2.13
N ALA A 30 -18.64 -18.58 -1.56
CA ALA A 30 -18.51 -17.21 -2.03
C ALA A 30 -17.55 -17.02 -3.23
N LEU A 31 -16.61 -17.94 -3.46
CA LEU A 31 -15.55 -17.81 -4.45
C LEU A 31 -16.04 -17.63 -5.90
N PRO A 32 -17.15 -18.27 -6.35
CA PRO A 32 -17.75 -18.00 -7.66
C PRO A 32 -18.04 -16.51 -7.90
N ILE A 33 -18.49 -15.77 -6.89
CA ILE A 33 -18.74 -14.31 -6.99
C ILE A 33 -17.43 -13.57 -7.31
N SER A 34 -16.36 -13.87 -6.58
CA SER A 34 -15.04 -13.27 -6.80
C SER A 34 -14.42 -13.67 -8.14
N ASN A 35 -14.63 -14.91 -8.59
CA ASN A 35 -14.05 -15.43 -9.83
C ASN A 35 -14.83 -15.09 -11.10
N ALA A 36 -16.11 -14.74 -10.99
CA ALA A 36 -16.89 -14.28 -12.13
C ALA A 36 -16.23 -13.03 -12.74
N HIS A 37 -15.98 -13.08 -14.05
CA HIS A 37 -15.37 -11.97 -14.76
C HIS A 37 -16.44 -10.92 -15.07
N THR A 38 -16.23 -9.66 -14.66
CA THR A 38 -17.25 -8.60 -14.76
C THR A 38 -17.66 -8.31 -16.21
N VAL A 39 -16.78 -8.57 -17.18
CA VAL A 39 -17.10 -8.39 -18.62
C VAL A 39 -18.07 -9.47 -19.11
N ASP A 40 -18.10 -10.64 -18.47
CA ASP A 40 -18.93 -11.77 -18.87
C ASP A 40 -20.30 -11.76 -18.16
N PHE A 41 -20.59 -10.68 -17.42
CA PHE A 41 -21.74 -10.56 -16.53
C PHE A 41 -23.07 -10.84 -17.23
N TYR A 42 -23.30 -10.21 -18.39
CA TYR A 42 -24.52 -10.41 -19.18
C TYR A 42 -24.46 -11.70 -20.02
N THR A 43 -23.31 -11.96 -20.67
CA THR A 43 -23.16 -13.12 -21.56
C THR A 43 -23.33 -14.47 -20.89
N GLU A 44 -23.02 -14.53 -19.59
CA GLU A 44 -23.12 -15.74 -18.76
C GLU A 44 -24.25 -15.65 -17.72
N SER A 45 -25.09 -14.60 -17.78
CA SER A 45 -26.22 -14.42 -16.82
C SER A 45 -25.79 -14.57 -15.36
N VAL A 46 -24.68 -13.92 -15.01
CA VAL A 46 -23.97 -14.13 -13.73
C VAL A 46 -24.86 -13.80 -12.53
N TRP A 47 -25.70 -12.77 -12.65
CA TRP A 47 -26.63 -12.38 -11.59
C TRP A 47 -27.58 -13.51 -11.23
N GLU A 48 -28.31 -14.03 -12.21
CA GLU A 48 -29.30 -15.08 -12.04
C GLU A 48 -28.67 -16.40 -11.57
N GLN A 49 -27.42 -16.65 -11.91
CA GLN A 49 -26.70 -17.85 -11.47
C GLN A 49 -26.26 -17.79 -10.01
N LEU A 50 -25.88 -16.62 -9.49
CA LEU A 50 -25.19 -16.50 -8.20
C LEU A 50 -25.99 -15.79 -7.11
N VAL A 51 -27.02 -15.02 -7.45
CA VAL A 51 -27.77 -14.18 -6.51
C VAL A 51 -29.26 -14.45 -6.61
N ASP A 52 -29.92 -14.66 -5.47
CA ASP A 52 -31.37 -14.89 -5.36
C ASP A 52 -32.02 -13.77 -4.53
N LEU A 53 -31.66 -12.53 -4.84
CA LEU A 53 -32.09 -11.31 -4.15
C LEU A 53 -32.29 -10.17 -5.18
N PRO A 54 -33.19 -9.21 -4.91
CA PRO A 54 -33.29 -8.00 -5.72
C PRO A 54 -32.01 -7.14 -5.59
N PRO A 55 -31.51 -6.54 -6.69
CA PRO A 55 -30.29 -5.73 -6.65
C PRO A 55 -30.41 -4.52 -5.73
N GLU A 56 -31.59 -3.93 -5.59
CA GLU A 56 -31.86 -2.80 -4.68
C GLU A 56 -31.65 -3.20 -3.22
N THR A 57 -32.01 -4.44 -2.86
CA THR A 57 -31.80 -4.97 -1.50
C THR A 57 -30.32 -5.11 -1.21
N VAL A 58 -29.56 -5.66 -2.16
CA VAL A 58 -28.10 -5.80 -2.05
C VAL A 58 -27.44 -4.44 -1.90
N LEU A 59 -27.77 -3.49 -2.77
CA LEU A 59 -27.20 -2.14 -2.73
C LEU A 59 -27.54 -1.40 -1.44
N ALA A 60 -28.78 -1.49 -0.96
CA ALA A 60 -29.20 -0.83 0.28
C ALA A 60 -28.41 -1.34 1.50
N VAL A 61 -28.25 -2.66 1.62
CA VAL A 61 -27.54 -3.27 2.75
C VAL A 61 -26.05 -2.94 2.72
N LEU A 62 -25.41 -3.07 1.55
CA LEU A 62 -23.97 -2.83 1.43
C LEU A 62 -23.63 -1.34 1.58
N SER A 63 -24.49 -0.44 1.11
CA SER A 63 -24.32 1.00 1.30
C SER A 63 -24.43 1.40 2.77
N ARG A 64 -25.40 0.83 3.51
CA ARG A 64 -25.53 1.05 4.96
C ARG A 64 -24.31 0.53 5.72
N SER A 65 -23.83 -0.67 5.38
CA SER A 65 -22.63 -1.25 6.01
C SER A 65 -21.37 -0.42 5.74
N ALA A 66 -21.26 0.21 4.57
CA ALA A 66 -20.15 1.11 4.26
C ALA A 66 -20.21 2.40 5.09
N ALA A 67 -21.39 3.01 5.23
CA ALA A 67 -21.60 4.20 6.06
C ALA A 67 -21.34 3.94 7.55
N GLU A 68 -21.74 2.77 8.06
CA GLU A 68 -21.45 2.36 9.45
C GLU A 68 -19.94 2.16 9.70
N ALA A 69 -19.18 1.71 8.69
CA ALA A 69 -17.73 1.58 8.78
C ALA A 69 -17.01 2.95 8.85
N GLU A 70 -17.60 4.00 8.27
CA GLU A 70 -17.05 5.38 8.36
C GLU A 70 -17.31 6.04 9.73
N ALA A 71 -18.41 5.71 10.39
CA ALA A 71 -18.83 6.36 11.63
C ALA A 71 -18.06 5.91 12.89
N GLN A 72 -17.30 4.80 12.84
CA GLN A 72 -16.56 4.27 13.99
C GLN A 72 -15.12 3.85 13.63
N PRO A 73 -14.16 4.79 13.50
CA PRO A 73 -12.78 4.47 13.17
C PRO A 73 -11.91 4.04 14.37
N SER A 74 -12.39 4.13 15.62
CA SER A 74 -11.50 4.19 16.80
C SER A 74 -11.84 3.33 18.02
N ALA A 75 -12.80 2.41 17.96
CA ALA A 75 -13.02 1.47 19.06
C ALA A 75 -13.04 0.04 18.56
N ALA A 76 -11.91 -0.65 18.70
CA ALA A 76 -11.92 -2.08 18.95
C ALA A 76 -12.67 -2.30 20.27
N ARG A 77 -14.00 -2.32 20.23
CA ARG A 77 -14.76 -3.04 21.24
C ARG A 77 -14.61 -4.51 20.87
N PRO A 78 -13.95 -5.33 21.69
CA PRO A 78 -14.12 -6.76 21.59
C PRO A 78 -15.62 -7.02 21.67
N LEU A 79 -16.14 -7.83 20.76
CA LEU A 79 -17.35 -8.59 21.09
C LEU A 79 -17.02 -9.31 22.39
N ALA A 80 -17.52 -8.77 23.50
CA ALA A 80 -17.30 -9.30 24.82
C ALA A 80 -17.87 -10.72 24.85
N GLU A 81 -16.98 -11.66 25.16
CA GLU A 81 -17.26 -12.90 25.89
C GLU A 81 -18.51 -13.68 25.46
N ALA A 82 -18.38 -14.41 24.36
CA ALA A 82 -18.87 -15.79 24.37
C ALA A 82 -17.78 -16.67 25.00
N GLN A 83 -17.60 -16.58 26.32
CA GLN A 83 -16.99 -17.68 27.06
C GLN A 83 -18.00 -18.84 27.04
N GLY A 84 -17.78 -19.78 26.13
CA GLY A 84 -18.57 -20.99 25.99
C GLY A 84 -18.13 -21.72 24.73
N GLY A 85 -17.44 -22.86 24.91
CA GLY A 85 -16.80 -23.58 23.82
C GLY A 85 -17.75 -24.01 22.70
N SER A 86 -17.49 -23.51 21.49
CA SER A 86 -17.52 -24.26 20.22
C SER A 86 -17.04 -23.32 19.10
N ASP A 87 -15.95 -23.68 18.44
CA ASP A 87 -15.38 -22.99 17.27
C ASP A 87 -16.26 -23.15 16.00
N SER A 88 -17.53 -22.72 16.06
CA SER A 88 -18.37 -22.56 14.88
C SER A 88 -19.05 -21.21 14.94
N THR A 89 -18.49 -20.21 14.25
CA THR A 89 -19.26 -19.05 13.82
C THR A 89 -20.20 -19.51 12.71
N ASP A 90 -21.28 -20.18 13.08
CA ASP A 90 -22.36 -20.53 12.17
C ASP A 90 -23.09 -19.23 11.84
N PHE A 91 -22.67 -18.60 10.74
CA PHE A 91 -23.41 -17.50 10.17
C PHE A 91 -24.80 -18.00 9.75
N PRO A 92 -25.85 -17.16 9.84
CA PRO A 92 -27.13 -17.47 9.22
C PRO A 92 -26.91 -17.89 7.77
N LYS A 93 -27.77 -18.78 7.25
CA LYS A 93 -27.68 -19.35 5.90
C LYS A 93 -27.39 -18.28 4.83
N VAL A 94 -26.11 -18.08 4.51
CA VAL A 94 -25.63 -17.04 3.59
C VAL A 94 -26.04 -17.40 2.17
N PHE A 95 -25.80 -18.65 1.80
CA PHE A 95 -26.14 -19.23 0.51
C PHE A 95 -27.17 -20.35 0.68
N CYS A 96 -27.96 -20.57 -0.35
CA CYS A 96 -28.87 -21.69 -0.41
C CYS A 96 -28.10 -23.01 -0.59
N GLU A 97 -28.36 -24.01 0.25
CA GLU A 97 -27.66 -25.31 0.18
C GLU A 97 -27.85 -26.03 -1.17
N THR A 98 -29.03 -25.89 -1.80
CA THR A 98 -29.33 -26.60 -3.06
C THR A 98 -28.87 -25.82 -4.29
N SER A 99 -29.18 -24.52 -4.36
CA SER A 99 -28.86 -23.70 -5.53
C SER A 99 -27.49 -23.03 -5.46
N GLN A 100 -26.86 -22.99 -4.29
CA GLN A 100 -25.61 -22.26 -4.00
C GLN A 100 -25.69 -20.75 -4.27
N LYS A 101 -26.91 -20.21 -4.45
CA LYS A 101 -27.15 -18.78 -4.66
C LYS A 101 -27.10 -18.02 -3.34
N LEU A 102 -26.65 -16.78 -3.40
CA LEU A 102 -26.70 -15.85 -2.28
C LEU A 102 -28.16 -15.53 -1.91
N VAL A 103 -28.54 -15.81 -0.67
CA VAL A 103 -29.90 -15.59 -0.13
C VAL A 103 -29.94 -14.61 1.04
N SER A 104 -28.80 -14.29 1.66
CA SER A 104 -28.72 -13.25 2.70
C SER A 104 -27.48 -12.38 2.54
N VAL A 105 -27.70 -11.13 2.13
CA VAL A 105 -26.63 -10.14 1.94
C VAL A 105 -26.11 -9.60 3.29
N GLU A 106 -26.94 -9.52 4.33
CA GLU A 106 -26.52 -9.14 5.68
C GLU A 106 -25.56 -10.18 6.28
N ALA A 107 -25.93 -11.46 6.20
CA ALA A 107 -25.07 -12.54 6.68
C ALA A 107 -23.78 -12.63 5.85
N PHE A 108 -23.85 -12.40 4.54
CA PHE A 108 -22.68 -12.32 3.67
C PHE A 108 -21.73 -11.18 4.08
N ALA A 109 -22.25 -9.97 4.25
CA ALA A 109 -21.46 -8.81 4.64
C ALA A 109 -20.84 -8.99 6.04
N LEU A 110 -21.60 -9.56 6.98
CA LEU A 110 -21.12 -9.88 8.32
C LEU A 110 -20.00 -10.93 8.29
N ALA A 111 -20.19 -12.03 7.56
CA ALA A 111 -19.18 -13.07 7.39
C ALA A 111 -17.91 -12.51 6.74
N ALA A 112 -18.06 -11.73 5.66
CA ALA A 112 -16.94 -11.10 4.99
C ALA A 112 -16.19 -10.12 5.91
N LYS A 113 -16.91 -9.36 6.75
CA LYS A 113 -16.32 -8.49 7.76
C LYS A 113 -15.55 -9.29 8.81
N CYS A 114 -16.14 -10.35 9.36
CA CYS A 114 -15.53 -11.22 10.38
C CYS A 114 -14.23 -11.88 9.87
N TYR A 115 -14.25 -12.34 8.62
CA TYR A 115 -13.10 -13.01 7.99
C TYR A 115 -12.08 -12.08 7.36
N SER A 116 -12.27 -10.76 7.45
CA SER A 116 -11.25 -9.79 7.06
C SER A 116 -10.09 -9.78 8.06
N VAL A 117 -8.88 -9.47 7.58
CA VAL A 117 -7.65 -9.37 8.39
C VAL A 117 -7.85 -8.58 9.69
N GLN A 118 -8.59 -7.47 9.62
CA GLN A 118 -8.79 -6.56 10.76
C GLN A 118 -9.59 -7.21 11.90
N ASN A 119 -10.61 -8.00 11.56
CA ASN A 119 -11.54 -8.57 12.54
C ASN A 119 -11.22 -10.02 12.89
N LEU A 120 -10.41 -10.70 12.06
CA LEU A 120 -10.03 -12.10 12.30
C LEU A 120 -9.10 -12.26 13.50
N GLY A 121 -8.59 -11.16 14.09
CA GLY A 121 -7.76 -11.19 15.30
C GLY A 121 -6.43 -11.93 15.09
N ILE A 122 -5.79 -11.68 13.95
CA ILE A 122 -4.48 -12.26 13.58
C ILE A 122 -3.39 -11.19 13.42
N CYS A 123 -3.75 -9.91 13.46
CA CYS A 123 -2.80 -8.81 13.33
C CYS A 123 -2.19 -8.44 14.68
N THR A 124 -0.87 -8.27 14.68
CA THR A 124 -0.11 -7.66 15.77
C THR A 124 -0.09 -6.14 15.61
N PRO A 125 -0.44 -5.37 16.65
CA PRO A 125 -0.32 -3.90 16.61
C PRO A 125 1.11 -3.44 16.41
N LEU A 126 1.31 -2.46 15.52
CA LEU A 126 2.64 -1.96 15.17
C LEU A 126 3.33 -1.32 16.39
N GLU A 127 2.60 -0.55 17.21
CA GLU A 127 3.16 0.11 18.38
C GLU A 127 3.71 -0.90 19.39
N GLN A 128 2.98 -1.98 19.65
CA GLN A 128 3.41 -3.04 20.56
C GLN A 128 4.69 -3.72 20.06
N LEU A 129 4.76 -4.00 18.76
CA LEU A 129 5.96 -4.58 18.16
C LEU A 129 7.15 -3.62 18.24
N LEU A 130 6.97 -2.33 17.92
CA LEU A 130 8.05 -1.34 17.99
C LEU A 130 8.57 -1.15 19.41
N VAL A 131 7.69 -1.17 20.42
CA VAL A 131 8.09 -1.13 21.84
C VAL A 131 8.92 -2.37 22.20
N ALA A 132 8.47 -3.56 21.80
CA ALA A 132 9.19 -4.80 22.08
C ALA A 132 10.59 -4.82 21.43
N LEU A 133 10.70 -4.41 20.17
CA LEU A 133 11.95 -4.39 19.42
C LEU A 133 12.97 -3.38 19.96
N ARG A 134 12.52 -2.23 20.45
CA ARG A 134 13.41 -1.17 20.96
C ARG A 134 13.85 -1.39 22.40
N GLY A 135 13.06 -2.09 23.20
CA GLY A 135 13.27 -2.19 24.65
C GLY A 135 13.45 -0.80 25.28
N ASN A 136 14.49 -0.64 26.12
CA ASN A 136 14.83 0.63 26.79
C ASN A 136 15.69 1.60 25.95
N GLN A 137 15.97 1.29 24.68
CA GLN A 137 16.84 2.14 23.86
C GLN A 137 16.08 3.39 23.39
N LYS A 138 16.64 4.57 23.67
CA LYS A 138 16.17 5.83 23.06
C LYS A 138 16.28 5.71 21.54
N GLN A 139 15.29 6.25 20.81
CA GLN A 139 15.31 6.34 19.35
C GLN A 139 16.72 6.73 18.85
N ARG A 140 17.20 6.12 17.76
CA ARG A 140 18.18 6.79 16.90
C ARG A 140 17.52 8.09 16.44
N THR A 141 17.68 9.17 17.20
CA THR A 141 17.26 10.52 16.83
C THR A 141 18.20 11.01 15.74
N GLY A 142 18.12 10.40 14.56
CA GLY A 142 18.50 11.09 13.34
C GLY A 142 17.57 12.28 13.20
N LYS A 143 18.14 13.48 13.04
CA LYS A 143 17.40 14.74 12.86
C LYS A 143 16.14 14.53 12.00
N ASN A 144 15.03 15.16 12.37
CA ASN A 144 13.73 15.09 11.69
C ASN A 144 13.85 15.45 10.20
N VAL A 145 14.17 14.46 9.35
CA VAL A 145 14.04 14.60 7.90
C VAL A 145 12.72 13.97 7.52
N LYS A 146 11.77 14.83 7.16
CA LYS A 146 10.49 14.39 6.61
C LYS A 146 10.71 13.92 5.16
N PRO A 147 10.29 12.70 4.79
CA PRO A 147 10.39 12.21 3.41
C PRO A 147 9.52 12.98 2.41
N ASP A 148 8.65 13.87 2.91
CA ASP A 148 7.59 14.57 2.18
C ASP A 148 8.09 15.48 1.04
N GLU A 149 9.35 15.95 1.07
CA GLU A 149 9.90 16.81 0.02
C GLU A 149 10.26 16.06 -1.28
N PHE A 150 10.41 14.73 -1.26
CA PHE A 150 10.97 13.96 -2.39
C PHE A 150 10.04 12.88 -2.96
N MET A 151 8.89 12.66 -2.33
CA MET A 151 7.98 11.56 -2.66
C MET A 151 6.53 12.04 -2.59
N ASN A 152 5.62 11.35 -3.28
CA ASN A 152 4.20 11.60 -3.06
C ASN A 152 3.79 11.17 -1.63
N LEU A 153 2.68 11.73 -1.13
CA LEU A 153 2.23 11.50 0.25
C LEU A 153 2.11 10.01 0.60
N LYS A 154 1.58 9.20 -0.33
CA LYS A 154 1.49 7.74 -0.17
C LYS A 154 2.87 7.10 0.00
N LYS A 155 3.82 7.39 -0.89
CA LYS A 155 5.16 6.80 -0.87
C LYS A 155 5.97 7.26 0.34
N SER A 156 5.81 8.52 0.76
CA SER A 156 6.39 9.04 1.99
C SER A 156 5.89 8.25 3.21
N HIS A 157 4.57 8.07 3.33
CA HIS A 157 3.92 7.28 4.39
C HIS A 157 4.45 5.84 4.45
N GLU A 158 4.47 5.14 3.31
CA GLU A 158 4.95 3.75 3.22
C GLU A 158 6.42 3.62 3.63
N VAL A 159 7.29 4.47 3.06
CA VAL A 159 8.73 4.43 3.29
C VAL A 159 9.04 4.77 4.75
N GLN A 160 8.38 5.75 5.33
CA GLN A 160 8.59 6.14 6.71
C GLN A 160 8.27 4.99 7.68
N ALA A 161 7.05 4.45 7.60
CA ALA A 161 6.58 3.39 8.49
C ALA A 161 7.43 2.11 8.35
N MET A 162 7.71 1.68 7.11
CA MET A 162 8.51 0.49 6.87
C MET A 162 9.96 0.65 7.31
N SER A 163 10.57 1.82 7.07
CA SER A 163 11.98 2.03 7.46
C SER A 163 12.18 2.10 8.98
N GLU A 164 11.22 2.65 9.70
CA GLU A 164 11.25 2.69 11.16
C GLU A 164 11.19 1.29 11.78
N LEU A 165 10.32 0.43 11.26
CA LEU A 165 10.24 -0.97 11.65
C LEU A 165 11.54 -1.73 11.31
N ILE A 166 12.03 -1.61 10.06
CA ILE A 166 13.25 -2.29 9.61
C ILE A 166 14.45 -1.88 10.46
N SER A 167 14.61 -0.59 10.77
CA SER A 167 15.69 -0.13 11.65
C SER A 167 15.59 -0.74 13.04
N SER A 168 14.37 -0.86 13.59
CA SER A 168 14.16 -1.46 14.91
C SER A 168 14.52 -2.95 14.92
N VAL A 169 14.17 -3.70 13.87
CA VAL A 169 14.56 -5.10 13.70
C VAL A 169 16.07 -5.23 13.49
N ALA A 170 16.68 -4.32 12.74
CA ALA A 170 18.11 -4.34 12.48
C ALA A 170 18.92 -4.12 13.77
N ASP A 171 18.49 -3.16 14.59
CA ASP A 171 19.07 -2.91 15.91
C ASP A 171 18.85 -4.11 16.85
N TYR A 172 17.69 -4.77 16.81
CA TYR A 172 17.39 -5.96 17.61
C TYR A 172 18.34 -7.13 17.33
N TYR A 173 18.73 -7.37 16.07
CA TYR A 173 19.70 -8.40 15.69
C TYR A 173 21.15 -7.92 15.65
N GLY A 174 21.41 -6.61 15.81
CA GLY A 174 22.74 -6.03 15.61
C GLY A 174 23.24 -6.10 14.16
N VAL A 175 22.35 -6.26 13.18
CA VAL A 175 22.70 -6.36 11.76
C VAL A 175 22.73 -4.99 11.10
N LYS A 176 23.65 -4.81 10.15
CA LYS A 176 23.81 -3.55 9.40
C LYS A 176 23.43 -3.66 7.93
N GLN A 177 23.28 -4.89 7.43
CA GLN A 177 23.03 -5.17 6.02
C GLN A 177 21.54 -5.47 5.79
N ILE A 178 20.99 -4.89 4.73
CA ILE A 178 19.60 -5.03 4.29
C ILE A 178 19.59 -5.39 2.80
N ILE A 179 18.77 -6.35 2.43
CA ILE A 179 18.48 -6.73 1.04
C ILE A 179 17.04 -6.33 0.74
N ASP A 180 16.84 -5.38 -0.15
CA ASP A 180 15.53 -4.87 -0.59
C ASP A 180 15.17 -5.49 -1.95
N LEU A 181 14.28 -6.48 -1.93
CA LEU A 181 13.84 -7.22 -3.12
C LEU A 181 12.67 -6.51 -3.81
N GLY A 182 12.79 -6.33 -5.12
CA GLY A 182 11.82 -5.54 -5.88
C GLY A 182 11.91 -4.05 -5.53
N SER A 183 13.14 -3.57 -5.30
CA SER A 183 13.41 -2.20 -4.85
C SER A 183 12.85 -1.14 -5.82
N GLY A 184 12.65 -1.50 -7.10
CA GLY A 184 12.10 -0.64 -8.13
C GLY A 184 12.90 0.63 -8.24
N LYS A 185 12.25 1.74 -7.90
CA LYS A 185 12.90 3.04 -7.93
C LYS A 185 13.92 3.22 -6.78
N GLY A 186 13.93 2.42 -5.73
CA GLY A 186 14.91 2.49 -4.63
C GLY A 186 14.61 3.56 -3.57
N TYR A 187 13.33 3.91 -3.36
CA TYR A 187 12.93 4.91 -2.35
C TYR A 187 13.20 4.42 -0.92
N LEU A 188 12.74 3.20 -0.60
CA LEU A 188 12.97 2.55 0.69
C LEU A 188 14.47 2.37 0.95
N SER A 189 15.17 1.80 -0.03
CA SER A 189 16.59 1.50 0.05
C SER A 189 17.45 2.75 0.28
N SER A 190 17.19 3.83 -0.46
CA SER A 190 17.90 5.10 -0.28
C SER A 190 17.61 5.71 1.09
N PHE A 191 16.36 5.65 1.57
CA PHE A 191 15.98 6.23 2.85
C PHE A 191 16.57 5.46 4.03
N LEU A 192 16.57 4.13 4.00
CA LEU A 192 17.24 3.27 4.98
C LEU A 192 18.74 3.60 5.09
N SER A 193 19.40 3.74 3.94
CA SER A 193 20.83 4.06 3.92
C SER A 193 21.14 5.47 4.43
N LEU A 194 20.38 6.48 4.00
CA LEU A 194 20.66 7.88 4.35
C LEU A 194 20.23 8.25 5.78
N LYS A 195 19.08 7.75 6.25
CA LYS A 195 18.54 8.10 7.57
C LYS A 195 19.12 7.23 8.67
N TYR A 196 19.27 5.92 8.42
CA TYR A 196 19.66 4.96 9.46
C TYR A 196 21.10 4.44 9.29
N GLY A 197 21.79 4.81 8.21
CA GLY A 197 23.19 4.40 7.97
C GLY A 197 23.34 2.91 7.66
N LEU A 198 22.26 2.25 7.23
CA LEU A 198 22.27 0.82 6.92
C LEU A 198 22.86 0.56 5.54
N LYS A 199 23.57 -0.57 5.39
CA LYS A 199 24.08 -1.09 4.12
C LYS A 199 22.95 -1.75 3.37
N VAL A 200 22.54 -1.18 2.25
CA VAL A 200 21.37 -1.67 1.53
C VAL A 200 21.74 -2.13 0.14
N TYR A 201 21.31 -3.33 -0.23
CA TYR A 201 21.35 -3.82 -1.61
C TYR A 201 19.93 -3.82 -2.14
N GLY A 202 19.63 -2.93 -3.09
CA GLY A 202 18.32 -2.88 -3.74
C GLY A 202 18.36 -3.70 -5.01
N ILE A 203 17.63 -4.81 -5.06
CA ILE A 203 17.61 -5.71 -6.21
C ILE A 203 16.31 -5.49 -6.99
N ASP A 204 16.41 -5.27 -8.29
CA ASP A 204 15.27 -5.21 -9.21
C ASP A 204 15.58 -5.97 -10.50
N SER A 205 14.57 -6.57 -11.13
CA SER A 205 14.78 -7.28 -12.39
C SER A 205 14.92 -6.36 -13.59
N SER A 206 14.44 -5.11 -13.49
CA SER A 206 14.49 -4.14 -14.59
C SER A 206 15.73 -3.25 -14.48
N ASN A 207 16.61 -3.35 -15.48
CA ASN A 207 17.78 -2.48 -15.57
C ASN A 207 17.42 -0.99 -15.58
N THR A 208 16.29 -0.62 -16.18
CA THR A 208 15.78 0.75 -16.22
C THR A 208 15.47 1.27 -14.81
N ASN A 209 14.87 0.43 -13.96
CA ASN A 209 14.59 0.77 -12.57
C ASN A 209 15.88 0.95 -11.77
N THR A 210 16.82 0.00 -11.89
CA THR A 210 18.11 0.02 -11.20
C THR A 210 18.91 1.28 -11.54
N HIS A 211 19.06 1.59 -12.82
CA HIS A 211 19.76 2.81 -13.26
C HIS A 211 19.03 4.08 -12.78
N GLY A 212 17.70 4.09 -12.84
CA GLY A 212 16.90 5.20 -12.31
C GLY A 212 17.02 5.37 -10.79
N ALA A 213 17.22 4.28 -10.04
CA ALA A 213 17.46 4.28 -8.61
C ALA A 213 18.86 4.83 -8.28
N GLU A 214 19.88 4.43 -9.04
CA GLU A 214 21.24 4.93 -8.91
C GLU A 214 21.31 6.45 -9.12
N GLU A 215 20.73 6.93 -10.23
CA GLU A 215 20.72 8.35 -10.55
C GLU A 215 19.93 9.16 -9.50
N ARG A 216 18.82 8.62 -8.98
CA ARG A 216 18.09 9.29 -7.89
C ARG A 216 18.92 9.32 -6.61
N ASN A 217 19.56 8.22 -6.23
CA ASN A 217 20.41 8.15 -5.05
C ASN A 217 21.55 9.18 -5.15
N ARG A 218 22.15 9.35 -6.33
CA ARG A 218 23.17 10.37 -6.61
C ARG A 218 22.64 11.79 -6.36
N LYS A 219 21.45 12.11 -6.87
CA LYS A 219 20.78 13.41 -6.63
C LYS A 219 20.46 13.60 -5.15
N LEU A 220 19.86 12.60 -4.52
CA LEU A 220 19.45 12.65 -3.12
C LEU A 220 20.65 12.86 -2.20
N LYS A 221 21.79 12.18 -2.44
CA LYS A 221 23.05 12.41 -1.74
C LYS A 221 23.52 13.86 -1.83
N LYS A 222 23.43 14.48 -3.02
CA LYS A 222 23.82 15.89 -3.20
C LYS A 222 22.96 16.82 -2.34
N HIS A 223 21.64 16.62 -2.36
CA HIS A 223 20.70 17.40 -1.53
C HIS A 223 20.90 17.13 -0.04
N TRP A 224 21.09 15.87 0.36
CA TRP A 224 21.30 15.47 1.75
C TRP A 224 22.53 16.12 2.37
N ARG A 225 23.63 16.23 1.60
CA ARG A 225 24.85 16.94 2.02
C ARG A 225 24.60 18.44 2.24
N VAL A 226 23.80 19.08 1.39
CA VAL A 226 23.43 20.50 1.55
C VAL A 226 22.59 20.70 2.80
N TYR A 227 21.61 19.81 3.04
CA TYR A 227 20.75 19.86 4.23
C TYR A 227 21.55 19.61 5.53
N HIS A 228 22.48 18.67 5.51
CA HIS A 228 23.38 18.40 6.65
C HIS A 228 24.32 19.57 6.94
N ARG A 229 24.79 20.31 5.92
CA ARG A 229 25.56 21.54 6.12
C ARG A 229 24.72 22.66 6.73
N ARG A 230 23.49 22.88 6.24
CA ARG A 230 22.58 23.91 6.77
C ARG A 230 22.16 23.62 8.21
N SER A 231 21.80 22.38 8.54
CA SER A 231 21.44 22.01 9.92
C SER A 231 22.63 21.95 10.89
N LYS A 232 23.87 21.84 10.41
CA LYS A 232 25.08 22.01 11.24
C LYS A 232 25.37 23.50 11.48
N LEU A 233 25.13 24.35 10.47
CA LEU A 233 25.26 25.80 10.58
C LEU A 233 24.23 26.38 11.56
N ASP A 234 22.96 25.96 11.51
CA ASP A 234 21.92 26.41 12.46
C ASP A 234 22.23 26.01 13.91
N VAL A 235 22.70 24.78 14.15
CA VAL A 235 23.08 24.33 15.51
C VAL A 235 24.34 25.07 15.99
N SER A 236 25.30 25.34 15.10
CA SER A 236 26.48 26.13 15.45
C SER A 236 26.16 27.61 15.69
N ALA A 237 25.20 28.17 14.97
CA ALA A 237 24.73 29.55 15.14
C ALA A 237 23.98 29.69 16.47
N LEU A 238 23.11 28.74 16.80
CA LEU A 238 22.40 28.69 18.07
C LEU A 238 23.39 28.52 19.24
N ALA A 239 24.38 27.64 19.12
CA ALA A 239 25.43 27.45 20.13
C ALA A 239 26.34 28.69 20.27
N LEU A 240 26.62 29.42 19.19
CA LEU A 240 27.35 30.69 19.23
C LEU A 240 26.55 31.78 19.95
N GLN A 241 25.23 31.77 19.80
CA GLN A 241 24.31 32.71 20.43
C GLN A 241 24.24 32.47 21.94
N THR A 242 24.10 31.21 22.37
CA THR A 242 24.13 30.83 23.79
C THR A 242 25.52 31.07 24.44
N ALA A 243 26.61 30.94 23.67
CA ALA A 243 27.96 31.26 24.15
C ALA A 243 28.22 32.78 24.24
N LYS A 244 27.59 33.59 23.38
CA LYS A 244 27.60 35.05 23.47
C LYS A 244 26.76 35.56 24.64
N GLU A 245 25.61 34.96 24.90
CA GLU A 245 24.77 35.29 26.07
C GLU A 245 25.48 34.97 27.39
N ARG A 246 26.20 33.84 27.48
CA ARG A 246 27.04 33.54 28.66
C ARG A 246 28.20 34.52 28.87
N LYS A 247 28.87 34.94 27.78
CA LYS A 247 29.92 35.97 27.87
C LYS A 247 29.37 37.35 28.26
N LEU A 248 28.15 37.68 27.86
CA LEU A 248 27.47 38.92 28.25
C LEU A 248 27.05 38.88 29.73
N GLN A 249 26.69 37.70 30.26
CA GLN A 249 26.39 37.52 31.68
C GLN A 249 27.63 37.65 32.56
N ASP A 250 28.76 37.07 32.14
CA ASP A 250 30.04 37.14 32.87
C ASP A 250 30.64 38.57 32.86
N GLU A 251 30.36 39.39 31.84
CA GLU A 251 30.78 40.81 31.79
C GLU A 251 29.88 41.75 32.62
N ILE A 252 28.63 41.38 32.86
CA ILE A 252 27.69 42.15 33.70
C ILE A 252 27.93 41.90 35.19
N GLU A 253 28.39 40.71 35.57
CA GLU A 253 28.67 40.36 36.98
C GLU A 253 29.93 41.06 37.55
N CYS A 254 30.84 41.52 36.68
CA CYS A 254 32.07 42.22 37.09
C CYS A 254 31.90 43.74 37.32
N ASN A 255 30.76 44.33 36.94
CA ASN A 255 30.54 45.79 37.03
C ASN A 255 29.46 46.19 38.06
N ALA A 256 28.93 45.25 38.85
CA ALA A 256 27.91 45.52 39.88
C ALA A 256 28.47 45.71 41.31
N TYR A 257 29.80 45.72 41.47
CA TYR A 257 30.48 45.97 42.75
C TYR A 257 31.24 47.31 42.72
N ALA A 258 30.54 48.40 42.43
CA ALA A 258 30.98 49.74 42.80
C ALA A 258 29.76 50.66 42.95
N GLU A 259 29.74 51.40 44.06
CA GLU A 259 28.76 52.43 44.45
C GLU A 259 27.50 51.94 45.17
N GLY A 260 27.55 52.08 46.49
CA GLY A 260 26.44 51.84 47.40
C GLY A 260 25.79 53.11 47.95
N VAL A 261 24.92 52.84 48.93
CA VAL A 261 24.45 53.72 50.02
C VAL A 261 23.33 54.71 49.68
N GLY A 262 22.20 54.58 50.39
CA GLY A 262 21.31 55.72 50.67
C GLY A 262 19.83 55.45 50.93
N ASN A 263 19.47 55.10 52.18
CA ASN A 263 18.33 55.58 52.98
C ASN A 263 16.83 55.50 52.54
N SER A 264 16.09 54.73 53.36
CA SER A 264 14.86 55.06 54.13
C SER A 264 13.56 55.60 53.48
N SER A 265 12.51 54.76 53.62
CA SER A 265 11.18 55.00 54.23
C SER A 265 10.09 55.91 53.60
N THR A 266 8.89 55.31 53.58
CA THR A 266 7.52 55.83 53.89
C THR A 266 6.63 56.53 52.84
N ALA A 267 5.38 56.01 52.83
CA ALA A 267 4.08 56.70 52.83
C ALA A 267 3.30 56.94 51.50
N ASN A 268 2.20 56.18 51.41
CA ASN A 268 0.79 56.58 51.26
C ASN A 268 0.24 57.28 50.00
N GLN A 269 -0.90 56.68 49.54
CA GLN A 269 -2.16 57.30 49.09
C GLN A 269 -2.11 58.09 47.75
N GLU A 270 -3.08 58.07 46.84
CA GLU A 270 -4.52 57.84 46.91
C GLU A 270 -5.11 57.58 45.49
N LYS A 271 -6.26 56.87 45.44
CA LYS A 271 -7.45 56.87 44.52
C LYS A 271 -7.40 57.55 43.13
N MET A 272 -8.23 57.23 42.12
CA MET A 272 -9.13 56.12 41.69
C MET A 272 -9.94 56.70 40.50
N SER A 273 -10.21 55.94 39.42
CA SER A 273 -11.34 56.21 38.49
C SER A 273 -11.55 55.08 37.46
N THR A 274 -12.61 54.27 37.67
CA THR A 274 -13.66 53.75 36.73
C THR A 274 -13.25 53.10 35.39
N SER A 275 -13.81 52.01 34.86
CA SER A 275 -15.09 51.30 35.07
C SER A 275 -15.08 49.93 34.36
N ASP A 276 -15.55 48.90 35.09
CA ASP A 276 -16.62 47.94 34.72
C ASP A 276 -16.40 46.93 33.58
N PHE A 277 -16.16 45.64 33.90
CA PHE A 277 -17.10 44.55 34.25
C PHE A 277 -17.47 43.66 33.04
N LEU A 278 -16.99 42.41 33.12
CA LEU A 278 -17.47 41.22 32.38
C LEU A 278 -18.94 40.92 32.76
N PRO A 279 -19.69 40.08 32.02
CA PRO A 279 -19.74 38.67 32.45
C PRO A 279 -20.02 37.61 31.36
N ASP A 280 -20.01 36.39 31.88
CA ASP A 280 -19.99 35.03 31.37
C ASP A 280 -21.29 34.42 30.77
N PHE A 281 -21.07 33.31 30.06
CA PHE A 281 -21.83 32.04 29.88
C PHE A 281 -23.22 31.89 29.20
N SER A 282 -23.20 30.92 28.24
CA SER A 282 -24.16 29.83 27.94
C SER A 282 -25.21 29.99 26.83
N GLY A 283 -25.43 28.89 26.07
CA GLY A 283 -26.72 28.61 25.41
C GLY A 283 -26.78 28.45 23.88
N SER A 284 -26.30 27.31 23.37
CA SER A 284 -26.91 26.43 22.35
C SER A 284 -27.78 26.96 21.18
N VAL A 285 -27.45 26.41 20.00
CA VAL A 285 -28.37 25.86 18.97
C VAL A 285 -28.89 26.76 17.84
N ILE A 286 -28.41 26.39 16.64
CA ILE A 286 -29.21 26.23 15.40
C ILE A 286 -30.03 27.44 14.99
N SER A 287 -29.36 28.39 14.35
CA SER A 287 -30.03 29.34 13.43
C SER A 287 -29.12 29.88 12.32
N ASN A 288 -27.79 29.70 12.40
CA ASN A 288 -26.86 30.34 11.46
C ASN A 288 -26.27 29.42 10.37
N ILE A 289 -26.64 28.14 10.30
CA ILE A 289 -26.20 27.26 9.19
C ILE A 289 -27.29 27.09 8.11
N ARG A 290 -28.55 27.42 8.41
CA ARG A 290 -29.65 27.29 7.43
C ARG A 290 -29.77 28.47 6.44
N LYS A 291 -29.11 29.61 6.67
CA LYS A 291 -29.17 30.79 5.79
C LYS A 291 -28.07 30.89 4.72
N GLN A 292 -27.12 29.95 4.68
CA GLN A 292 -26.06 29.93 3.65
C GLN A 292 -26.25 28.88 2.55
N MET A 293 -27.31 28.05 2.60
CA MET A 293 -27.57 27.01 1.59
C MET A 293 -28.68 27.34 0.58
N GLU A 294 -29.29 28.53 0.62
CA GLU A 294 -30.44 28.87 -0.27
C GLU A 294 -30.14 29.82 -1.43
N ASN A 295 -28.88 30.23 -1.66
CA ASN A 295 -28.57 31.23 -2.70
C ASN A 295 -27.66 30.77 -3.85
N LEU A 296 -27.48 29.47 -4.09
CA LEU A 296 -26.69 28.99 -5.24
C LEU A 296 -27.35 27.80 -5.95
N HIS A 297 -28.56 28.03 -6.45
CA HIS A 297 -29.05 27.38 -7.66
C HIS A 297 -29.64 28.46 -8.56
N VAL A 298 -28.98 28.72 -9.70
CA VAL A 298 -29.54 29.09 -11.01
C VAL A 298 -28.41 29.61 -11.91
N HIS A 299 -28.22 28.92 -13.06
CA HIS A 299 -27.46 29.29 -14.28
C HIS A 299 -25.92 29.32 -14.18
N SER A 300 -25.13 29.07 -15.22
CA SER A 300 -25.16 28.24 -16.45
C SER A 300 -23.80 28.53 -17.11
N HIS A 301 -23.11 27.51 -17.59
CA HIS A 301 -21.99 27.59 -18.54
C HIS A 301 -20.68 28.34 -18.18
N ARG A 302 -19.61 27.65 -18.61
CA ARG A 302 -18.37 28.15 -19.22
C ARG A 302 -17.15 28.20 -18.31
N GLU A 303 -16.36 27.14 -18.46
CA GLU A 303 -14.93 27.11 -18.15
C GLU A 303 -14.23 28.27 -18.85
N GLU A 304 -13.51 29.09 -18.07
CA GLU A 304 -12.42 29.91 -18.58
C GLU A 304 -11.32 30.02 -17.52
N ASN A 305 -10.12 29.71 -17.97
CA ASN A 305 -8.85 29.73 -17.27
C ASN A 305 -8.50 31.14 -16.79
N LEU A 306 -8.01 31.28 -15.55
CA LEU A 306 -7.08 32.35 -15.22
C LEU A 306 -5.93 31.82 -14.34
N TYR A 307 -4.75 31.92 -14.93
CA TYR A 307 -3.43 31.71 -14.38
C TYR A 307 -3.16 32.62 -13.17
N PHE A 308 -2.36 32.12 -12.22
CA PHE A 308 -1.38 32.97 -11.52
C PHE A 308 0.01 32.36 -11.70
N GLU A 309 0.85 33.14 -12.36
CA GLU A 309 2.26 32.90 -12.58
C GLU A 309 3.11 33.12 -11.30
N ASN A 310 4.17 32.32 -11.24
CA ASN A 310 5.50 32.60 -10.68
C ASN A 310 5.71 32.66 -9.15
N ALA A 311 6.13 31.50 -8.62
CA ALA A 311 7.45 31.40 -8.00
C ALA A 311 8.06 30.01 -8.32
N PHE A 312 9.20 30.02 -9.03
CA PHE A 312 9.92 28.88 -9.59
C PHE A 312 10.04 27.66 -8.65
N SER A 313 9.53 26.51 -9.10
CA SER A 313 9.95 25.20 -8.59
C SER A 313 10.21 24.26 -9.77
N VAL A 314 11.43 23.73 -9.82
CA VAL A 314 11.99 22.89 -10.87
C VAL A 314 11.19 21.57 -10.97
N ARG A 315 10.08 21.58 -11.70
CA ARG A 315 9.26 20.40 -12.02
C ARG A 315 9.25 20.03 -13.51
N ASP A 316 9.84 20.85 -14.38
CA ASP A 316 9.81 20.58 -15.82
C ASP A 316 11.21 20.27 -16.38
N LEU A 317 11.62 19.01 -16.31
CA LEU A 317 12.56 18.41 -17.26
C LEU A 317 12.40 16.88 -17.26
N LEU A 318 11.34 16.37 -17.89
CA LEU A 318 11.30 15.00 -18.42
C LEU A 318 10.49 14.99 -19.73
N PRO A 319 11.06 14.60 -20.87
CA PRO A 319 10.27 14.25 -22.04
C PRO A 319 9.59 12.89 -21.85
N ILE A 320 8.40 12.83 -22.41
CA ILE A 320 7.47 11.70 -22.54
C ILE A 320 7.90 10.82 -23.73
N ASN A 321 7.96 9.50 -23.52
CA ASN A 321 7.91 8.34 -24.45
C ASN A 321 8.58 8.37 -25.86
N ALA A 322 9.24 7.26 -26.21
CA ALA A 322 9.27 6.63 -27.56
C ALA A 322 9.86 5.21 -27.39
N ILE A 323 9.17 4.09 -27.65
CA ILE A 323 8.83 3.43 -28.94
C ILE A 323 10.03 3.31 -29.91
N GLU A 324 10.34 2.07 -30.28
CA GLU A 324 11.39 1.59 -31.18
C GLU A 324 11.21 2.01 -32.65
N SER A 325 12.31 2.24 -33.39
CA SER A 325 12.84 1.34 -34.44
C SER A 325 13.68 2.06 -35.55
N THR A 326 14.71 1.34 -36.00
CA THR A 326 15.47 1.40 -37.29
C THR A 326 16.59 2.42 -37.59
N SER A 327 17.80 1.85 -37.68
CA SER A 327 18.92 2.01 -38.64
C SER A 327 19.32 3.39 -39.21
N SER A 328 20.60 3.74 -39.03
CA SER A 328 21.55 4.03 -40.14
C SER A 328 22.98 4.20 -39.62
N GLN A 329 23.94 3.85 -40.48
CA GLN A 329 25.37 3.68 -40.20
C GLN A 329 26.17 5.01 -40.25
N THR A 330 27.17 5.11 -39.36
CA THR A 330 28.52 5.78 -39.35
C THR A 330 29.04 6.58 -40.57
N PRO A 331 30.09 7.48 -40.51
CA PRO A 331 31.32 7.35 -39.66
C PRO A 331 32.14 8.60 -39.19
N LYS A 332 32.90 8.37 -38.09
CA LYS A 332 34.32 8.73 -37.71
C LYS A 332 34.95 10.14 -37.94
N ARG A 333 35.57 10.68 -36.86
CA ARG A 333 36.95 11.28 -36.79
C ARG A 333 37.37 11.54 -35.31
N LYS A 334 38.18 10.71 -34.63
CA LYS A 334 39.66 10.65 -34.41
C LYS A 334 40.39 11.82 -33.68
N MET A 335 40.98 11.47 -32.52
CA MET A 335 42.30 11.85 -31.92
C MET A 335 42.54 13.32 -31.45
N LEU A 336 43.30 13.67 -30.40
CA LEU A 336 44.38 13.01 -29.64
C LEU A 336 44.50 13.61 -28.21
N GLU A 337 45.12 12.82 -27.33
CA GLU A 337 45.64 13.05 -25.97
C GLU A 337 46.42 14.37 -25.74
N THR A 338 46.33 14.94 -24.53
CA THR A 338 47.45 15.21 -23.59
C THR A 338 47.00 16.20 -22.50
N ASN A 339 46.95 15.73 -21.25
CA ASN A 339 47.37 16.45 -20.04
C ASN A 339 47.09 15.57 -18.82
N LYS A 340 48.00 14.60 -18.64
CA LYS A 340 48.23 13.92 -17.37
C LYS A 340 48.98 14.88 -16.44
N GLU A 341 48.69 14.75 -15.14
CA GLU A 341 49.52 15.18 -14.01
C GLU A 341 49.57 16.67 -13.66
N ARG A 342 48.58 17.12 -12.89
CA ARG A 342 48.82 17.81 -11.59
C ARG A 342 47.50 18.11 -10.88
N ARG A 343 47.19 17.30 -9.88
CA ARG A 343 46.50 17.60 -8.59
C ARG A 343 45.96 16.30 -7.99
N LYS A 344 46.90 15.43 -7.62
CA LYS A 344 46.70 14.45 -6.55
C LYS A 344 46.75 15.24 -5.22
N VAL A 345 46.02 14.76 -4.22
CA VAL A 345 45.78 15.37 -2.90
C VAL A 345 44.57 16.31 -2.86
N THR A 346 43.39 15.70 -2.92
CA THR A 346 42.26 16.11 -2.08
C THR A 346 41.82 14.91 -1.28
N SER A 347 41.70 15.11 0.02
CA SER A 347 41.40 14.13 1.05
C SER A 347 40.16 13.30 0.72
N LYS A 348 40.35 11.98 0.59
CA LYS A 348 39.25 11.02 0.71
C LYS A 348 38.68 11.15 2.12
N SER A 349 37.60 11.90 2.28
CA SER A 349 36.72 11.72 3.43
C SER A 349 36.01 10.37 3.22
N ASN A 350 36.42 9.37 4.00
CA ASN A 350 35.77 8.07 4.10
C ASN A 350 34.40 8.23 4.77
N GLU A 351 33.38 8.57 4.00
CA GLU A 351 32.00 8.18 4.31
C GLU A 351 31.52 7.30 3.15
N SER A 352 31.75 6.00 3.27
CA SER A 352 31.31 4.98 2.33
C SER A 352 29.78 5.02 2.24
N ASN A 353 29.25 5.42 1.09
CA ASN A 353 27.81 5.42 0.89
C ASN A 353 27.32 3.99 0.74
N VAL A 354 26.33 3.62 1.55
CA VAL A 354 26.01 2.22 1.87
C VAL A 354 24.89 1.59 1.01
N TYR A 355 24.25 2.34 0.09
CA TYR A 355 23.22 1.82 -0.82
C TYR A 355 23.78 1.47 -2.21
N SER A 356 23.56 0.23 -2.63
CA SER A 356 23.95 -0.36 -3.91
C SER A 356 22.72 -0.92 -4.67
N PRO A 357 22.28 -0.27 -5.76
CA PRO A 357 21.25 -0.83 -6.65
C PRO A 357 21.85 -1.92 -7.55
N LEU A 358 21.18 -3.06 -7.69
CA LEU A 358 21.62 -4.22 -8.46
C LEU A 358 20.50 -4.71 -9.39
N THR A 359 20.85 -5.07 -10.62
CA THR A 359 19.90 -5.67 -11.57
C THR A 359 20.01 -7.18 -11.52
N SER A 360 18.98 -7.86 -11.02
CA SER A 360 18.90 -9.33 -11.03
C SER A 360 17.45 -9.80 -10.93
N PHE A 361 17.14 -10.91 -11.59
CA PHE A 361 15.85 -11.58 -11.47
C PHE A 361 15.92 -12.62 -10.34
N ILE A 362 15.03 -12.48 -9.35
CA ILE A 362 15.05 -13.32 -8.14
C ILE A 362 13.95 -14.38 -8.20
N THR A 363 14.37 -15.64 -8.05
CA THR A 363 13.51 -16.81 -7.86
C THR A 363 13.75 -17.42 -6.47
N ALA A 364 12.96 -18.41 -6.09
CA ALA A 364 13.15 -19.12 -4.82
C ALA A 364 14.43 -19.97 -4.75
N ASP A 365 15.17 -20.10 -5.85
CA ASP A 365 16.46 -20.82 -5.97
C ASP A 365 17.63 -19.86 -6.17
N SER A 366 17.39 -18.55 -6.13
CA SER A 366 18.46 -17.58 -6.32
C SER A 366 19.48 -17.65 -5.17
N GLU A 367 20.74 -17.81 -5.56
CA GLU A 367 21.87 -17.76 -4.66
C GLU A 367 22.33 -16.32 -4.46
N LEU A 368 22.11 -15.78 -3.26
CA LEU A 368 22.38 -14.37 -2.97
C LEU A 368 23.88 -14.02 -3.01
N HIS A 369 24.75 -15.00 -2.74
CA HIS A 369 26.21 -14.81 -2.76
C HIS A 369 26.76 -14.53 -4.16
N ASP A 370 26.08 -15.02 -5.21
CA ASP A 370 26.41 -14.73 -6.61
C ASP A 370 26.15 -13.26 -6.97
N ILE A 371 25.22 -12.62 -6.26
CA ILE A 371 24.76 -11.26 -6.50
C ILE A 371 25.47 -10.27 -5.55
N ILE A 372 25.67 -10.67 -4.29
CA ILE A 372 26.25 -9.85 -3.22
C ILE A 372 27.50 -10.56 -2.70
N LYS A 373 28.68 -10.08 -3.11
CA LYS A 373 29.97 -10.71 -2.80
C LYS A 373 30.38 -10.62 -1.33
N ASP A 374 29.88 -9.60 -0.64
CA ASP A 374 30.14 -9.29 0.76
C ASP A 374 28.85 -9.44 1.59
N LEU A 375 28.14 -10.54 1.33
CA LEU A 375 26.96 -10.95 2.07
C LEU A 375 27.35 -11.29 3.51
N GLU A 376 26.66 -10.67 4.45
CA GLU A 376 26.79 -10.87 5.88
C GLU A 376 25.41 -11.22 6.45
N ASP A 377 25.34 -11.42 7.77
CA ASP A 377 24.06 -11.49 8.45
C ASP A 377 23.23 -10.23 8.17
N CYS A 378 22.03 -10.43 7.63
CA CYS A 378 21.23 -9.36 7.05
C CYS A 378 19.74 -9.52 7.31
N LEU A 379 18.99 -8.46 7.03
CA LEU A 379 17.53 -8.53 6.91
C LEU A 379 17.12 -8.49 5.45
N MET A 380 16.06 -9.22 5.12
CA MET A 380 15.43 -9.18 3.82
C MET A 380 14.12 -8.39 3.88
N VAL A 381 13.93 -7.46 2.96
CA VAL A 381 12.77 -6.57 2.95
C VAL A 381 12.19 -6.49 1.54
N GLY A 382 10.89 -6.21 1.44
CA GLY A 382 10.26 -6.00 0.15
C GLY A 382 8.97 -5.19 0.28
N LEU A 383 8.97 -3.99 -0.29
CA LEU A 383 7.82 -3.09 -0.28
C LEU A 383 7.06 -3.18 -1.60
N HIS A 384 5.88 -3.81 -1.58
CA HIS A 384 5.07 -4.13 -2.77
C HIS A 384 5.75 -5.13 -3.72
N THR A 385 6.23 -6.24 -3.17
CA THR A 385 6.73 -7.37 -3.98
C THR A 385 5.58 -7.94 -4.82
N CYS A 386 5.71 -7.84 -6.14
CA CYS A 386 4.68 -8.25 -7.10
C CYS A 386 4.69 -9.76 -7.36
N GLY A 387 3.50 -10.37 -7.44
CA GLY A 387 3.35 -11.78 -7.82
C GLY A 387 4.25 -12.71 -7.02
N ASP A 388 4.94 -13.61 -7.71
CA ASP A 388 5.78 -14.66 -7.11
C ASP A 388 7.02 -14.14 -6.37
N LEU A 389 7.39 -12.86 -6.53
CA LEU A 389 8.49 -12.30 -5.74
C LEU A 389 8.18 -12.31 -4.23
N ALA A 390 6.91 -12.10 -3.85
CA ALA A 390 6.50 -12.14 -2.44
C ALA A 390 6.71 -13.52 -1.79
N PRO A 391 6.16 -14.63 -2.32
CA PRO A 391 6.40 -15.97 -1.77
C PRO A 391 7.87 -16.41 -1.92
N ASN A 392 8.57 -16.01 -2.99
CA ASN A 392 9.99 -16.32 -3.16
C ASN A 392 10.85 -15.64 -2.08
N THR A 393 10.53 -14.41 -1.71
CA THR A 393 11.17 -13.70 -0.58
C THR A 393 11.09 -14.51 0.71
N LEU A 394 9.91 -15.06 1.01
CA LEU A 394 9.71 -15.89 2.21
C LEU A 394 10.45 -17.24 2.14
N ARG A 395 10.56 -17.83 0.95
CA ARG A 395 11.34 -19.07 0.74
C ARG A 395 12.82 -18.86 0.92
N ILE A 396 13.37 -17.80 0.34
CA ILE A 396 14.79 -17.45 0.49
C ILE A 396 15.08 -17.15 1.96
N PHE A 397 14.23 -16.38 2.64
CA PHE A 397 14.34 -16.16 4.07
C PHE A 397 14.37 -17.48 4.86
N ALA A 398 13.44 -18.38 4.59
CA ALA A 398 13.39 -19.67 5.29
C ALA A 398 14.66 -20.49 5.04
N SER A 399 15.15 -20.56 3.79
CA SER A 399 16.26 -21.45 3.42
C SER A 399 17.66 -20.93 3.73
N LYS A 400 17.87 -19.63 3.91
CA LYS A 400 19.21 -19.02 4.09
C LYS A 400 19.45 -18.59 5.54
N SER A 401 20.46 -19.14 6.21
CA SER A 401 20.78 -18.88 7.62
C SER A 401 21.30 -17.46 7.90
N GLU A 402 21.85 -16.80 6.89
CA GLU A 402 22.39 -15.43 6.93
C GLU A 402 21.26 -14.41 7.07
N ILE A 403 20.03 -14.74 6.63
CA ILE A 403 18.89 -13.83 6.70
C ILE A 403 18.18 -14.02 8.04
N LYS A 404 18.42 -13.09 8.98
CA LYS A 404 17.91 -13.18 10.36
C LYS A 404 16.46 -12.77 10.51
N GLY A 405 15.97 -11.92 9.62
CA GLY A 405 14.59 -11.48 9.61
C GLY A 405 14.10 -11.06 8.23
N VAL A 406 12.79 -11.14 8.04
CA VAL A 406 12.10 -10.71 6.83
C VAL A 406 10.97 -9.73 7.15
N CYS A 407 10.79 -8.71 6.31
CA CYS A 407 9.63 -7.81 6.31
C CYS A 407 9.11 -7.65 4.88
N SER A 408 7.99 -8.31 4.55
CA SER A 408 7.45 -8.39 3.19
C SER A 408 6.03 -7.84 3.11
N VAL A 409 5.80 -6.91 2.17
CA VAL A 409 4.49 -6.41 1.79
C VAL A 409 4.22 -6.85 0.35
N GLY A 410 3.36 -7.85 0.16
CA GLY A 410 2.94 -8.31 -1.17
C GLY A 410 1.81 -7.43 -1.75
N CYS A 411 1.70 -7.35 -3.09
CA CYS A 411 0.67 -6.53 -3.72
C CYS A 411 -0.11 -7.21 -4.86
N CYS A 412 0.50 -7.47 -6.01
CA CYS A 412 -0.15 -7.91 -7.25
C CYS A 412 -0.51 -9.40 -7.21
N TYR A 413 -1.50 -9.77 -6.39
CA TYR A 413 -1.88 -11.17 -6.19
C TYR A 413 -2.35 -11.88 -7.46
N HIS A 414 -2.94 -11.16 -8.41
CA HIS A 414 -3.31 -11.71 -9.73
C HIS A 414 -2.12 -12.16 -10.59
N LEU A 415 -0.88 -11.77 -10.23
CA LEU A 415 0.35 -12.24 -10.86
C LEU A 415 0.99 -13.42 -10.11
N LEU A 416 0.36 -13.91 -9.04
CA LEU A 416 0.79 -15.16 -8.41
C LEU A 416 0.49 -16.32 -9.34
N SER A 417 1.50 -17.16 -9.57
CA SER A 417 1.28 -18.48 -10.13
C SER A 417 0.50 -19.33 -9.11
N GLU A 418 -0.41 -20.16 -9.59
CA GLU A 418 -1.27 -21.00 -8.73
C GLU A 418 -1.23 -22.45 -9.18
N GLU A 419 -0.88 -23.33 -8.24
CA GLU A 419 -0.62 -24.75 -8.49
C GLU A 419 -1.83 -25.50 -9.06
N PHE A 420 -3.02 -25.22 -8.52
CA PHE A 420 -4.23 -25.99 -8.81
C PHE A 420 -5.18 -25.30 -9.81
N GLU A 421 -4.75 -24.20 -10.45
CA GLU A 421 -5.60 -23.43 -11.39
C GLU A 421 -5.85 -24.16 -12.71
N ASN A 422 -4.85 -24.92 -13.21
CA ASN A 422 -4.93 -25.64 -14.48
C ASN A 422 -4.45 -27.10 -14.34
N PRO A 423 -5.27 -28.02 -13.81
CA PRO A 423 -4.86 -29.40 -13.53
C PRO A 423 -4.48 -30.21 -14.77
N HIS A 424 -4.86 -29.76 -15.98
CA HIS A 424 -4.59 -30.45 -17.25
C HIS A 424 -3.32 -29.97 -17.97
N LYS A 425 -2.60 -28.98 -17.42
CA LYS A 425 -1.37 -28.48 -18.02
C LYS A 425 -0.18 -29.11 -17.32
N GLU A 426 0.54 -30.00 -18.01
CA GLU A 426 1.84 -30.47 -17.53
C GLU A 426 2.73 -29.25 -17.30
N CYS A 427 3.10 -29.02 -16.05
CA CYS A 427 3.91 -27.87 -15.66
C CYS A 427 5.13 -28.38 -14.92
N THR A 428 6.31 -27.99 -15.40
CA THR A 428 7.60 -28.26 -14.76
C THR A 428 7.89 -27.33 -13.58
N GLN A 429 6.95 -26.44 -13.24
CA GLN A 429 7.11 -25.52 -12.13
C GLN A 429 6.85 -26.25 -10.80
N GLU A 430 7.89 -26.31 -9.96
CA GLU A 430 7.79 -26.93 -8.63
C GLU A 430 7.44 -25.90 -7.53
N LYS A 431 7.81 -24.64 -7.74
CA LYS A 431 7.66 -23.56 -6.75
C LYS A 431 6.59 -22.56 -7.19
N TRP A 432 5.36 -22.86 -6.80
CA TRP A 432 4.18 -22.06 -7.11
C TRP A 432 4.07 -20.81 -6.23
N GLY A 433 3.44 -19.77 -6.75
CA GLY A 433 3.10 -18.58 -6.00
C GLY A 433 2.12 -18.90 -4.89
N PHE A 434 1.10 -19.71 -5.13
CA PHE A 434 0.06 -20.10 -4.18
C PHE A 434 -0.44 -21.54 -4.45
N PRO A 435 -0.79 -22.34 -3.42
CA PRO A 435 -0.58 -22.07 -2.00
C PRO A 435 0.86 -22.37 -1.52
N MET A 436 1.22 -21.86 -0.33
CA MET A 436 2.51 -22.12 0.31
C MET A 436 2.40 -23.08 1.50
N CYS A 437 1.44 -22.89 2.39
CA CYS A 437 1.31 -23.71 3.59
C CYS A 437 0.81 -25.11 3.28
N ARG A 438 1.17 -26.06 4.14
CA ARG A 438 0.84 -27.47 3.95
C ARG A 438 -0.67 -27.72 3.89
N SER A 439 -1.44 -27.09 4.78
CA SER A 439 -2.89 -27.31 4.88
C SER A 439 -3.66 -26.96 3.58
N LEU A 440 -3.28 -25.88 2.89
CA LEU A 440 -3.91 -25.51 1.61
C LEU A 440 -3.45 -26.39 0.46
N LYS A 441 -2.19 -26.85 0.50
CA LYS A 441 -1.66 -27.81 -0.49
C LYS A 441 -2.35 -29.17 -0.38
N GLU A 442 -2.47 -29.71 0.82
CA GLU A 442 -3.18 -30.96 1.10
C GLU A 442 -4.66 -30.86 0.70
N GLY A 443 -5.30 -29.73 1.01
CA GLY A 443 -6.66 -29.43 0.58
C GLY A 443 -6.81 -29.08 -0.91
N ARG A 444 -5.71 -29.06 -1.67
CA ARG A 444 -5.64 -28.68 -3.10
C ARG A 444 -6.43 -27.41 -3.42
N TRP A 445 -6.34 -26.41 -2.56
CA TRP A 445 -7.18 -25.22 -2.66
C TRP A 445 -6.81 -24.37 -3.88
N CYS A 446 -7.81 -24.04 -4.71
CA CYS A 446 -7.69 -23.14 -5.84
C CYS A 446 -8.48 -21.86 -5.58
N CYS A 447 -7.79 -20.73 -5.53
CA CYS A 447 -8.37 -19.39 -5.40
C CYS A 447 -8.85 -18.85 -6.75
N GLY A 448 -8.10 -19.04 -7.84
CA GLY A 448 -8.40 -18.49 -9.17
C GLY A 448 -7.96 -17.03 -9.37
N ARG A 449 -7.49 -16.72 -10.58
CA ARG A 449 -6.90 -15.42 -10.93
C ARG A 449 -7.83 -14.24 -10.72
N ASN A 450 -9.11 -14.38 -11.03
CA ASN A 450 -10.09 -13.29 -10.91
C ASN A 450 -10.36 -12.95 -9.42
N ALA A 451 -10.45 -13.96 -8.55
CA ALA A 451 -10.50 -13.72 -7.11
C ALA A 451 -9.23 -13.01 -6.61
N ARG A 452 -8.04 -13.47 -7.01
CA ARG A 452 -6.78 -12.78 -6.65
C ARG A 452 -6.70 -11.35 -7.20
N MET A 453 -7.33 -11.07 -8.34
CA MET A 453 -7.48 -9.71 -8.86
C MET A 453 -8.44 -8.89 -8.01
N SER A 454 -9.57 -9.47 -7.59
CA SER A 454 -10.55 -8.80 -6.72
C SER A 454 -9.96 -8.40 -5.38
N ALA A 455 -9.01 -9.17 -4.83
CA ALA A 455 -8.28 -8.78 -3.63
C ALA A 455 -7.59 -7.42 -3.76
N CYS A 456 -7.32 -6.91 -4.97
CA CYS A 456 -6.76 -5.55 -5.20
C CYS A 456 -7.78 -4.42 -5.08
N LEU A 457 -9.06 -4.74 -4.94
CA LEU A 457 -10.10 -3.78 -4.64
C LEU A 457 -10.01 -3.38 -3.17
N ALA A 458 -10.04 -2.08 -2.91
CA ALA A 458 -9.92 -1.54 -1.57
C ALA A 458 -11.29 -1.02 -1.12
N LEU A 459 -11.94 -1.75 -0.22
CA LEU A 459 -13.27 -1.39 0.31
C LEU A 459 -13.28 0.03 0.88
N GLU A 460 -12.25 0.40 1.65
CA GLU A 460 -12.12 1.70 2.29
C GLU A 460 -12.03 2.86 1.28
N ARG A 461 -11.49 2.61 0.08
CA ARG A 461 -11.44 3.64 -0.98
C ARG A 461 -12.75 3.79 -1.71
N VAL A 462 -13.51 2.71 -1.84
CA VAL A 462 -14.85 2.75 -2.43
C VAL A 462 -15.80 3.48 -1.48
N ALA A 463 -15.70 3.22 -0.18
CA ALA A 463 -16.49 3.89 0.86
C ALA A 463 -16.24 5.41 0.89
N VAL A 464 -14.98 5.86 0.94
CA VAL A 464 -14.60 7.28 1.12
C VAL A 464 -14.72 8.12 -0.18
N GLY A 465 -15.62 7.75 -1.09
CA GLY A 465 -16.09 8.64 -2.15
C GLY A 465 -15.45 8.51 -3.54
N GLN A 466 -14.75 7.40 -3.87
CA GLN A 466 -14.38 7.12 -5.27
C GLN A 466 -15.44 6.32 -6.02
N GLY A 467 -16.39 5.69 -5.32
CA GLY A 467 -17.41 4.83 -5.91
C GLY A 467 -16.83 3.70 -6.75
N LEU A 468 -17.69 3.00 -7.50
CA LEU A 468 -17.28 2.07 -8.54
C LEU A 468 -17.35 2.74 -9.91
N PRO A 469 -16.46 2.41 -10.87
CA PRO A 469 -16.54 2.92 -12.23
C PRO A 469 -17.62 2.16 -13.03
N THR A 470 -18.86 2.15 -12.53
CA THR A 470 -19.98 1.31 -12.96
C THR A 470 -20.28 1.47 -14.45
N GLU A 471 -20.33 2.70 -14.96
CA GLU A 471 -20.63 2.94 -16.38
C GLU A 471 -19.56 2.35 -17.31
N SER A 472 -18.28 2.43 -16.93
CA SER A 472 -17.20 1.85 -17.74
C SER A 472 -17.23 0.31 -17.76
N LEU A 473 -17.68 -0.31 -16.68
CA LEU A 473 -17.86 -1.76 -16.57
C LEU A 473 -19.10 -2.19 -17.35
N PHE A 474 -20.18 -1.41 -17.27
CA PHE A 474 -21.40 -1.60 -18.04
C PHE A 474 -21.09 -1.61 -19.55
N TYR A 475 -20.36 -0.60 -20.05
CA TYR A 475 -20.02 -0.51 -21.48
C TYR A 475 -19.22 -1.73 -21.95
N ARG A 476 -18.31 -2.22 -21.11
CA ARG A 476 -17.52 -3.42 -21.42
C ARG A 476 -18.38 -4.68 -21.47
N ALA A 477 -19.27 -4.87 -20.49
CA ALA A 477 -20.10 -6.05 -20.41
C ALA A 477 -21.10 -6.11 -21.59
N VAL A 478 -21.72 -4.98 -21.94
CA VAL A 478 -22.61 -4.92 -23.12
C VAL A 478 -21.83 -5.11 -24.42
N LEU A 479 -20.63 -4.53 -24.55
CA LEU A 479 -19.78 -4.76 -25.71
C LEU A 479 -19.43 -6.25 -25.89
N GLN A 480 -19.18 -6.97 -24.78
CA GLN A 480 -18.89 -8.39 -24.84
C GLN A 480 -20.06 -9.21 -25.38
N ASP A 481 -21.29 -8.86 -24.99
CA ASP A 481 -22.52 -9.47 -25.50
C ASP A 481 -22.69 -9.20 -27.00
N ILE A 482 -22.49 -7.95 -27.44
CA ILE A 482 -22.49 -7.57 -28.86
C ILE A 482 -21.44 -8.39 -29.64
N ILE A 483 -20.24 -8.57 -29.09
CA ILE A 483 -19.17 -9.33 -29.75
C ILE A 483 -19.55 -10.81 -29.87
N LYS A 484 -20.12 -11.40 -28.81
CA LYS A 484 -20.57 -12.80 -28.78
C LYS A 484 -21.68 -13.03 -29.81
N ASP A 485 -22.72 -12.19 -29.79
CA ASP A 485 -23.93 -12.39 -30.58
C ASP A 485 -23.74 -11.99 -32.06
N CYS A 486 -23.08 -10.86 -32.33
CA CYS A 486 -22.96 -10.34 -33.70
C CYS A 486 -21.73 -10.85 -34.46
N TYR A 487 -20.68 -11.31 -33.75
CA TYR A 487 -19.45 -11.80 -34.38
C TYR A 487 -19.13 -13.27 -34.04
N GLY A 488 -19.86 -13.91 -33.12
CA GLY A 488 -19.60 -15.31 -32.73
C GLY A 488 -18.30 -15.49 -31.95
N ILE A 489 -17.72 -14.42 -31.40
CA ILE A 489 -16.41 -14.45 -30.73
C ILE A 489 -16.63 -14.57 -29.22
N THR A 490 -16.30 -15.72 -28.66
CA THR A 490 -16.39 -15.98 -27.21
C THR A 490 -15.07 -15.76 -26.47
N LYS A 491 -13.93 -15.81 -27.18
CA LYS A 491 -12.60 -15.51 -26.63
C LYS A 491 -11.81 -14.67 -27.63
N CYS A 492 -11.22 -13.59 -27.14
CA CYS A 492 -10.38 -12.71 -27.94
C CYS A 492 -9.11 -12.35 -27.18
N ASP A 493 -7.94 -12.61 -27.76
CA ASP A 493 -6.66 -12.24 -27.16
C ASP A 493 -6.39 -10.72 -27.24
N ARG A 494 -7.19 -9.99 -28.02
CA ARG A 494 -7.07 -8.54 -28.19
C ARG A 494 -7.84 -7.82 -27.09
N HIS A 495 -7.19 -6.83 -26.48
CA HIS A 495 -7.73 -6.10 -25.34
C HIS A 495 -8.14 -4.67 -25.70
N VAL A 496 -9.39 -4.31 -25.42
CA VAL A 496 -9.95 -2.96 -25.61
C VAL A 496 -9.19 -1.91 -24.76
N GLY A 497 -8.71 -2.26 -23.56
CA GLY A 497 -7.93 -1.36 -22.70
C GLY A 497 -8.70 -0.11 -22.26
N LYS A 498 -8.02 0.96 -21.82
CA LYS A 498 -8.64 2.19 -21.28
C LYS A 498 -9.24 3.10 -22.39
N LEU A 499 -10.26 2.60 -23.10
CA LEU A 499 -10.96 3.37 -24.14
C LEU A 499 -12.14 4.19 -23.61
N TYR A 500 -12.70 3.81 -22.46
CA TYR A 500 -13.85 4.50 -21.86
C TYR A 500 -13.63 6.00 -21.71
N SER A 501 -12.51 6.41 -21.09
CA SER A 501 -12.16 7.82 -20.88
C SER A 501 -11.89 8.62 -22.16
N LYS A 502 -11.86 7.95 -23.32
CA LYS A 502 -11.66 8.56 -24.65
C LYS A 502 -12.94 8.53 -25.47
N SER A 503 -14.04 8.05 -24.92
CA SER A 503 -15.30 7.86 -25.61
C SER A 503 -16.32 8.85 -25.07
N SER A 504 -17.09 9.50 -25.95
CA SER A 504 -18.11 10.48 -25.56
C SER A 504 -19.48 9.86 -25.29
N SER A 505 -19.74 8.66 -25.80
CA SER A 505 -20.99 7.92 -25.64
C SER A 505 -20.77 6.41 -25.76
N PHE A 506 -21.79 5.62 -25.44
CA PHE A 506 -21.77 4.17 -25.66
C PHE A 506 -21.54 3.79 -27.13
N LEU A 507 -22.22 4.48 -28.05
CA LEU A 507 -22.04 4.28 -29.48
C LEU A 507 -20.58 4.50 -29.92
N ASP A 508 -19.99 5.63 -29.52
CA ASP A 508 -18.60 5.97 -29.82
C ASP A 508 -17.63 4.96 -29.18
N TYR A 509 -17.92 4.51 -27.96
CA TYR A 509 -17.15 3.46 -27.28
C TYR A 509 -17.15 2.15 -28.07
N VAL A 510 -18.31 1.69 -28.54
CA VAL A 510 -18.42 0.45 -29.34
C VAL A 510 -17.65 0.60 -30.64
N ARG A 511 -17.84 1.68 -31.40
CA ARG A 511 -17.11 1.94 -32.66
C ARG A 511 -15.59 1.91 -32.47
N LYS A 512 -15.08 2.66 -31.49
CA LYS A 512 -13.65 2.69 -31.16
C LYS A 512 -13.13 1.32 -30.73
N SER A 513 -13.95 0.54 -30.02
CA SER A 513 -13.59 -0.80 -29.57
C SER A 513 -13.51 -1.78 -30.74
N LEU A 514 -14.50 -1.80 -31.65
CA LEU A 514 -14.50 -2.63 -32.86
C LEU A 514 -13.27 -2.34 -33.73
N LYS A 515 -12.99 -1.05 -33.99
CA LYS A 515 -11.79 -0.63 -34.73
C LYS A 515 -10.50 -1.15 -34.10
N LYS A 516 -10.39 -1.07 -32.77
CA LYS A 516 -9.21 -1.56 -32.04
C LYS A 516 -9.08 -3.08 -32.08
N LEU A 517 -10.20 -3.80 -32.04
CA LEU A 517 -10.28 -5.25 -32.15
C LEU A 517 -10.12 -5.74 -33.59
N GLY A 518 -10.15 -4.85 -34.59
CA GLY A 518 -10.09 -5.19 -36.01
C GLY A 518 -11.37 -5.88 -36.51
N LEU A 519 -12.51 -5.57 -35.89
CA LEU A 519 -13.81 -6.12 -36.26
C LEU A 519 -14.51 -5.19 -37.26
N ASP A 520 -15.29 -5.80 -38.16
CA ASP A 520 -16.00 -5.10 -39.23
C ASP A 520 -17.16 -4.25 -38.66
N GLU A 521 -16.99 -2.93 -38.70
CA GLU A 521 -17.96 -1.95 -38.18
C GLU A 521 -19.26 -1.91 -39.00
N SER A 522 -19.24 -2.34 -40.27
CA SER A 522 -20.42 -2.26 -41.15
C SER A 522 -21.53 -3.24 -40.76
N LYS A 523 -21.17 -4.33 -40.06
CA LYS A 523 -22.11 -5.35 -39.56
C LYS A 523 -23.01 -4.86 -38.42
N LEU A 524 -22.67 -3.73 -37.80
CA LEU A 524 -23.39 -3.18 -36.66
C LEU A 524 -23.94 -1.79 -37.00
N PRO A 525 -25.19 -1.68 -37.47
CA PRO A 525 -25.90 -0.41 -37.56
C PRO A 525 -26.03 0.25 -36.18
N GLU A 526 -26.08 1.58 -36.15
CA GLU A 526 -26.26 2.35 -34.90
C GLU A 526 -27.48 1.91 -34.09
N LYS A 527 -28.60 1.68 -34.77
CA LYS A 527 -29.84 1.19 -34.15
C LYS A 527 -29.60 -0.08 -33.33
N VAL A 528 -28.90 -1.07 -33.90
CA VAL A 528 -28.61 -2.34 -33.22
C VAL A 528 -27.77 -2.09 -31.97
N ILE A 529 -26.74 -1.25 -32.04
CA ILE A 529 -25.89 -0.91 -30.87
C ILE A 529 -26.74 -0.30 -29.76
N MET A 530 -27.64 0.63 -30.09
CA MET A 530 -28.50 1.28 -29.09
C MET A 530 -29.58 0.34 -28.55
N ASP A 531 -30.09 -0.61 -29.34
CA ASP A 531 -31.02 -1.63 -28.88
C ASP A 531 -30.37 -2.49 -27.76
N TYR A 532 -29.08 -2.85 -27.87
CA TYR A 532 -28.33 -3.52 -26.79
C TYR A 532 -28.18 -2.63 -25.55
N TYR A 533 -27.89 -1.35 -25.74
CA TYR A 533 -27.77 -0.41 -24.61
C TYR A 533 -29.08 -0.32 -23.83
N GLU A 534 -30.20 -0.07 -24.51
CA GLU A 534 -31.51 0.06 -23.86
C GLU A 534 -32.03 -1.28 -23.28
N LYS A 535 -31.66 -2.42 -23.88
CA LYS A 535 -31.92 -3.76 -23.32
C LYS A 535 -31.28 -3.94 -21.93
N TYR A 536 -30.02 -3.54 -21.77
CA TYR A 536 -29.26 -3.81 -20.54
C TYR A 536 -29.22 -2.65 -19.55
N LYS A 537 -29.53 -1.42 -19.96
CA LYS A 537 -29.53 -0.24 -19.10
C LYS A 537 -30.40 -0.40 -17.84
N PRO A 538 -31.61 -1.01 -17.89
CA PRO A 538 -32.39 -1.27 -16.67
C PRO A 538 -31.70 -2.25 -15.70
N ARG A 539 -30.83 -3.14 -16.21
CA ARG A 539 -30.10 -4.15 -15.44
C ARG A 539 -28.76 -3.64 -14.89
N MET A 540 -28.44 -2.36 -15.07
CA MET A 540 -27.19 -1.77 -14.58
C MET A 540 -27.06 -1.89 -13.04
N ASN A 541 -28.18 -1.85 -12.32
CA ASN A 541 -28.21 -2.02 -10.85
C ASN A 541 -27.73 -3.43 -10.43
N GLU A 542 -28.02 -4.47 -11.22
CA GLU A 542 -27.53 -5.84 -10.97
C GLU A 542 -26.01 -5.88 -11.07
N LEU A 543 -25.45 -5.26 -12.11
CA LEU A 543 -24.01 -5.17 -12.31
C LEU A 543 -23.34 -4.39 -11.17
N GLU A 544 -23.93 -3.29 -10.74
CA GLU A 544 -23.43 -2.49 -9.62
C GLU A 544 -23.45 -3.29 -8.32
N ALA A 545 -24.60 -3.89 -7.97
CA ALA A 545 -24.77 -4.73 -6.80
C ALA A 545 -23.76 -5.89 -6.78
N PHE A 546 -23.57 -6.54 -7.92
CA PHE A 546 -22.62 -7.64 -8.06
C PHE A 546 -21.18 -7.21 -7.84
N ASN A 547 -20.76 -6.09 -8.41
CA ASN A 547 -19.43 -5.56 -8.17
C ASN A 547 -19.25 -5.15 -6.69
N MET A 548 -20.30 -4.71 -6.02
CA MET A 548 -20.23 -4.42 -4.59
C MET A 548 -20.03 -5.66 -3.73
N LEU A 549 -20.69 -6.77 -4.06
CA LEU A 549 -20.41 -8.06 -3.41
C LEU A 549 -18.93 -8.45 -3.56
N LYS A 550 -18.34 -8.25 -4.74
CA LYS A 550 -16.91 -8.52 -4.98
C LYS A 550 -15.99 -7.62 -4.15
N VAL A 551 -16.32 -6.34 -3.97
CA VAL A 551 -15.55 -5.42 -3.13
C VAL A 551 -15.63 -5.82 -1.66
N VAL A 552 -16.80 -6.22 -1.18
CA VAL A 552 -17.00 -6.70 0.20
C VAL A 552 -16.22 -8.00 0.46
N LEU A 553 -16.12 -8.87 -0.55
CA LEU A 553 -15.40 -10.14 -0.45
C LEU A 553 -13.88 -10.00 -0.60
N ALA A 554 -13.39 -8.94 -1.24
CA ALA A 554 -11.97 -8.73 -1.53
C ALA A 554 -11.03 -8.85 -0.31
N PRO A 555 -11.35 -8.29 0.88
CA PRO A 555 -10.54 -8.47 2.08
C PRO A 555 -10.42 -9.92 2.54
N CYS A 556 -11.42 -10.77 2.29
CA CYS A 556 -11.36 -12.20 2.63
C CYS A 556 -10.37 -12.94 1.73
N ILE A 557 -10.30 -12.58 0.45
CA ILE A 557 -9.32 -13.16 -0.48
C ILE A 557 -7.90 -12.71 -0.11
N GLU A 558 -7.70 -11.44 0.27
CA GLU A 558 -6.41 -10.99 0.81
C GLU A 558 -6.06 -11.74 2.10
N THR A 559 -7.03 -11.94 2.99
CA THR A 559 -6.83 -12.72 4.24
C THR A 559 -6.41 -14.15 3.97
N LEU A 560 -7.01 -14.82 2.99
CA LEU A 560 -6.63 -16.17 2.56
C LEU A 560 -5.15 -16.23 2.17
N ILE A 561 -4.70 -15.30 1.33
CA ILE A 561 -3.31 -15.25 0.85
C ILE A 561 -2.35 -14.94 2.00
N LEU A 562 -2.70 -14.01 2.91
CA LEU A 562 -1.85 -13.65 4.04
C LEU A 562 -1.77 -14.77 5.09
N LEU A 563 -2.87 -15.46 5.37
CA LEU A 563 -2.88 -16.64 6.24
C LEU A 563 -2.07 -17.79 5.66
N ASP A 564 -2.16 -18.03 4.36
CA ASP A 564 -1.32 -19.02 3.68
C ASP A 564 0.17 -18.76 3.94
N ARG A 565 0.61 -17.50 3.85
CA ARG A 565 2.01 -17.15 4.09
C ARG A 565 2.39 -17.24 5.55
N LEU A 566 1.52 -16.77 6.45
CA LEU A 566 1.78 -16.79 7.88
C LEU A 566 1.85 -18.23 8.41
N CYS A 567 0.95 -19.11 7.95
CA CYS A 567 0.98 -20.54 8.26
C CYS A 567 2.28 -21.17 7.74
N TYR A 568 2.68 -20.88 6.50
CA TYR A 568 3.95 -21.37 5.96
C TYR A 568 5.15 -20.97 6.83
N LEU A 569 5.20 -19.72 7.31
CA LEU A 569 6.27 -19.27 8.21
C LEU A 569 6.23 -19.97 9.57
N LYS A 570 5.03 -20.22 10.12
CA LYS A 570 4.85 -20.95 11.38
C LYS A 570 5.14 -22.45 11.26
N GLU A 571 5.16 -22.98 10.05
CA GLU A 571 5.55 -24.38 9.76
C GLU A 571 7.08 -24.58 9.73
N GLN A 572 7.88 -23.51 9.73
CA GLN A 572 9.35 -23.63 9.71
C GLN A 572 9.92 -23.74 11.13
N GLU A 573 10.86 -24.67 11.34
CA GLU A 573 11.44 -24.95 12.65
C GLU A 573 12.38 -23.83 13.17
N ASP A 574 13.05 -23.13 12.26
CA ASP A 574 14.07 -22.11 12.57
C ASP A 574 13.49 -20.70 12.82
N ILE A 575 12.19 -20.52 12.60
CA ILE A 575 11.50 -19.25 12.81
C ILE A 575 11.04 -19.18 14.27
N ALA A 576 11.60 -18.22 15.02
CA ALA A 576 11.25 -18.00 16.43
C ALA A 576 9.93 -17.23 16.57
N TRP A 577 9.68 -16.30 15.66
CA TRP A 577 8.54 -15.40 15.74
C TRP A 577 8.09 -14.99 14.34
N SER A 578 6.78 -14.96 14.10
CA SER A 578 6.19 -14.45 12.87
C SER A 578 4.81 -13.88 13.11
N ALA A 579 4.50 -12.78 12.41
CA ALA A 579 3.26 -12.04 12.56
C ALA A 579 2.82 -11.34 11.28
N LEU A 580 1.54 -10.99 11.25
CA LEU A 580 0.98 -10.03 10.33
C LEU A 580 0.83 -8.67 11.04
N VAL A 581 1.32 -7.59 10.44
CA VAL A 581 1.26 -6.24 11.03
C VAL A 581 0.62 -5.28 10.05
N LYS A 582 -0.38 -4.52 10.50
CA LYS A 582 -0.93 -3.39 9.74
C LYS A 582 0.05 -2.23 9.80
N LEU A 583 0.86 -2.09 8.76
CA LEU A 583 1.96 -1.14 8.67
C LEU A 583 1.52 0.22 8.11
N PHE A 584 0.49 0.23 7.26
CA PHE A 584 0.02 1.46 6.62
C PHE A 584 -1.45 1.79 6.94
N ASP A 585 -1.80 3.05 6.69
CA ASP A 585 -3.18 3.48 6.65
C ASP A 585 -3.85 2.91 5.37
N PRO A 586 -4.99 2.18 5.48
CA PRO A 586 -5.60 1.48 4.35
C PRO A 586 -6.20 2.43 3.31
N VAL A 587 -6.56 3.67 3.68
CA VAL A 587 -7.05 4.68 2.74
C VAL A 587 -5.88 5.20 1.90
N LYS A 588 -4.77 5.58 2.55
CA LYS A 588 -3.54 6.05 1.89
C LYS A 588 -2.87 4.95 1.08
N SER A 589 -2.69 3.77 1.67
CA SER A 589 -2.13 2.58 1.03
C SER A 589 -2.92 1.31 1.37
N PRO A 590 -3.80 0.85 0.47
CA PRO A 590 -4.65 -0.32 0.70
C PRO A 590 -3.89 -1.60 1.00
N ARG A 591 -2.72 -1.76 0.37
CA ARG A 591 -1.78 -2.86 0.65
C ARG A 591 -1.01 -2.53 1.91
N CYS A 592 -1.70 -2.61 3.03
CA CYS A 592 -1.25 -2.10 4.32
C CYS A 592 -0.67 -3.16 5.25
N TYR A 593 -0.75 -4.44 4.94
CA TYR A 593 -0.26 -5.51 5.81
C TYR A 593 1.15 -5.98 5.41
N ALA A 594 2.02 -6.10 6.41
CA ALA A 594 3.35 -6.67 6.29
C ALA A 594 3.42 -8.02 7.01
N LEU A 595 4.02 -9.01 6.35
CA LEU A 595 4.46 -10.26 6.98
C LEU A 595 5.86 -10.04 7.53
N ILE A 596 6.01 -10.29 8.82
CA ILE A 596 7.28 -10.18 9.52
C ILE A 596 7.60 -11.55 10.11
N ALA A 597 8.83 -12.02 9.92
CA ALA A 597 9.32 -13.22 10.59
C ALA A 597 10.79 -13.06 10.96
N LEU A 598 11.13 -13.62 12.11
CA LEU A 598 12.39 -13.45 12.81
C LEU A 598 12.91 -14.85 13.19
N LYS A 599 14.16 -15.16 12.86
CA LYS A 599 14.80 -16.45 13.21
C LYS A 599 15.26 -16.48 14.65
N LYS A 600 15.48 -17.67 15.21
CA LYS A 600 16.08 -17.81 16.54
C LYS A 600 17.44 -17.06 16.57
N PRO A 601 17.69 -16.19 17.57
CA PRO A 601 19.04 -15.67 17.80
C PRO A 601 19.98 -16.85 18.03
N GLN A 602 21.14 -16.85 17.36
CA GLN A 602 22.20 -17.84 17.59
C GLN A 602 22.96 -17.55 18.88
#